data_AF-A0A8R1EFQ6-F1
#
_entry.id   AF-A0A8R1EFQ6-F1
#
_cell.length_a   1.000
_cell.length_b   1.000
_cell.length_c   1.000
_cell.angle_alpha   90.00
_cell.angle_beta   90.00
_cell.angle_gamma   90.00
#
_symmetry.space_group_name_H-M   'P 1'
#
loop_
_entity.id
_entity.type
_entity.pdbx_description
1 polymer ?
#
loop_
_entity_poly.entity_id
_entity_poly.type
_entity_poly.pdbx_seq_one_letter_code
_entity_poly.pdbx_strand_id
1 'polypeptide(L)'
;MRNLTETLYHLDISDISYIAAVFYISPTSPNNVPSLNTDAWLAMCQFSIMVGTSMFCVFYLGSRCYSEIFIQLSRCSAQCKLASALQKQLFFALVVQTVIPLCLMYIPVCVFFFCPLLGIDIGVISTFLTHTVTLYPALDPLPNMFIIKSYRMAIREIWTKIKKMVHLASIGSTIDTVNSVHSILRQHNESSVI
;
A
#
# COMPACT_ATOMS: atom_id res chain seq x y z
N MET A 1 -31.19 2.06 -18.50
CA MET A 1 -29.87 1.46 -18.15
C MET A 1 -29.33 0.59 -19.29
N ARG A 2 -30.01 -0.48 -19.74
CA ARG A 2 -29.51 -1.33 -20.85
C ARG A 2 -29.15 -0.57 -22.14
N ASN A 3 -29.99 0.36 -22.58
CA ASN A 3 -29.76 1.08 -23.83
C ASN A 3 -28.71 2.21 -23.74
N LEU A 4 -28.33 2.62 -22.53
CA LEU A 4 -27.35 3.71 -22.31
C LEU A 4 -25.91 3.19 -22.37
N THR A 5 -25.70 1.93 -21.97
CA THR A 5 -24.37 1.30 -21.93
C THR A 5 -23.89 0.90 -23.33
N GLU A 6 -24.79 0.38 -24.18
CA GLU A 6 -24.46 0.05 -25.58
C GLU A 6 -24.09 1.27 -26.42
N THR A 7 -24.76 2.41 -26.19
CA THR A 7 -24.55 3.63 -26.98
C THR A 7 -23.29 4.41 -26.60
N LEU A 8 -22.86 4.33 -25.34
CA LEU A 8 -21.69 5.08 -24.85
C LEU A 8 -20.37 4.29 -24.90
N TYR A 9 -20.42 2.97 -24.76
CA TYR A 9 -19.21 2.15 -24.60
C TYR A 9 -19.07 0.99 -25.60
N HIS A 10 -20.04 0.76 -26.50
CA HIS A 10 -20.00 -0.37 -27.45
C HIS A 10 -19.71 -1.74 -26.79
N LEU A 11 -20.08 -1.92 -25.53
CA LEU A 11 -19.91 -3.16 -24.78
C LEU A 11 -21.29 -3.74 -24.44
N ASP A 12 -21.48 -5.02 -24.80
CA ASP A 12 -22.65 -5.80 -24.40
C ASP A 12 -22.57 -6.09 -22.90
N ILE A 13 -23.68 -5.89 -22.17
CA ILE A 13 -23.77 -6.09 -20.71
C ILE A 13 -23.49 -7.56 -20.34
N SER A 14 -23.61 -8.49 -21.30
CA SER A 14 -23.24 -9.90 -21.12
C SER A 14 -21.73 -10.17 -21.05
N ASP A 15 -20.89 -9.24 -21.53
CA ASP A 15 -19.42 -9.38 -21.53
C ASP A 15 -18.74 -8.68 -20.33
N ILE A 16 -19.51 -8.05 -19.45
CA ILE A 16 -19.00 -7.34 -18.27
C ILE A 16 -19.70 -7.78 -16.99
N SER A 17 -18.93 -8.34 -16.06
CA SER A 17 -19.38 -8.57 -14.67
C SER A 17 -19.67 -7.23 -14.00
N TYR A 18 -20.94 -6.83 -14.01
CA TYR A 18 -21.42 -5.60 -13.40
C TYR A 18 -21.96 -5.89 -11.99
N ILE A 19 -21.28 -5.37 -10.96
CA ILE A 19 -21.79 -5.35 -9.58
C ILE A 19 -22.49 -4.01 -9.37
N ALA A 20 -23.82 -3.99 -9.44
CA ALA A 20 -24.62 -2.86 -8.96
C ALA A 20 -25.45 -3.26 -7.75
N ALA A 21 -25.31 -2.49 -6.67
CA ALA A 21 -26.27 -2.52 -5.60
C ALA A 21 -27.54 -1.79 -6.06
N VAL A 22 -28.54 -2.56 -6.52
CA VAL A 22 -29.84 -2.02 -6.93
C VAL A 22 -30.66 -1.72 -5.67
N PHE A 23 -30.49 -0.51 -5.14
CA PHE A 23 -31.21 -0.03 -3.95
C PHE A 23 -32.68 0.33 -4.23
N TYR A 24 -33.00 0.61 -5.49
CA TYR A 24 -34.34 0.98 -5.94
C TYR A 24 -34.83 0.01 -7.01
N ILE A 25 -35.97 -0.63 -6.75
CA ILE A 25 -36.65 -1.46 -7.74
C ILE A 25 -37.48 -0.51 -8.61
N SER A 26 -37.29 -0.58 -9.94
CA SER A 26 -38.08 0.26 -10.86
C SER A 26 -39.56 -0.10 -10.78
N PRO A 27 -40.47 0.88 -10.67
CA PRO A 27 -41.89 0.60 -10.50
C PRO A 27 -42.45 -0.07 -11.76
N THR A 28 -43.12 -1.22 -11.58
CA THR A 28 -43.81 -1.98 -12.64
C THR A 28 -45.04 -1.25 -13.19
N SER A 29 -45.42 -0.09 -12.63
CA SER A 29 -46.61 0.67 -13.01
C SER A 29 -46.39 2.17 -12.82
N PRO A 30 -46.91 3.05 -13.71
CA PRO A 30 -46.62 4.48 -13.75
C PRO A 30 -47.04 5.30 -12.50
N ASN A 31 -47.82 4.71 -11.59
CA ASN A 31 -48.28 5.36 -10.35
C ASN A 31 -47.59 4.85 -9.06
N ASN A 32 -46.63 3.93 -9.16
CA ASN A 32 -45.97 3.37 -7.97
C ASN A 32 -44.69 4.14 -7.64
N VAL A 33 -44.55 4.54 -6.38
CA VAL A 33 -43.29 5.07 -5.84
C VAL A 33 -42.22 3.96 -5.87
N PRO A 34 -40.95 4.28 -6.19
CA PRO A 34 -39.89 3.28 -6.21
C PRO A 34 -39.77 2.64 -4.81
N SER A 35 -39.97 1.31 -4.74
CA SER A 35 -39.83 0.56 -3.51
C SER A 35 -38.35 0.34 -3.20
N LEU A 36 -37.97 0.61 -1.95
CA LEU A 36 -36.64 0.29 -1.46
C LEU A 36 -36.47 -1.23 -1.46
N ASN A 37 -35.36 -1.69 -2.00
CA ASN A 37 -35.02 -3.11 -1.97
C ASN A 37 -34.59 -3.52 -0.56
N THR A 38 -35.50 -4.12 0.20
CA THR A 38 -35.27 -4.58 1.57
C THR A 38 -34.07 -5.54 1.66
N ASP A 39 -33.85 -6.37 0.62
CA ASP A 39 -32.73 -7.32 0.58
C ASP A 39 -31.38 -6.60 0.43
N ALA A 40 -31.32 -5.52 -0.37
CA ALA A 40 -30.12 -4.69 -0.50
C ALA A 40 -29.80 -3.95 0.80
N TRP A 41 -30.82 -3.47 1.51
CA TRP A 41 -30.67 -2.85 2.82
C TRP A 41 -30.20 -3.84 3.89
N LEU A 42 -30.74 -5.06 3.90
CA LEU A 42 -30.30 -6.12 4.80
C LEU A 42 -28.84 -6.50 4.54
N ALA A 43 -28.44 -6.62 3.27
CA ALA A 43 -27.05 -6.87 2.90
C ALA A 43 -26.10 -5.75 3.35
N MET A 44 -26.49 -4.49 3.22
CA MET A 44 -25.70 -3.35 3.71
C MET A 44 -25.53 -3.38 5.23
N CYS A 45 -26.61 -3.65 5.97
CA CYS A 45 -26.56 -3.76 7.42
C CYS A 45 -25.61 -4.89 7.85
N GLN A 46 -25.70 -6.05 7.22
CA GLN A 46 -24.83 -7.19 7.49
C GLN A 46 -23.35 -6.86 7.20
N PHE A 47 -23.07 -6.23 6.07
CA PHE A 47 -21.70 -5.84 5.71
C PHE A 47 -21.13 -4.81 6.68
N SER A 48 -21.95 -3.86 7.12
CA SER A 48 -21.56 -2.84 8.10
C SER A 48 -21.26 -3.43 9.48
N ILE A 49 -22.06 -4.39 9.94
CA ILE A 49 -21.82 -5.10 11.20
C ILE A 49 -20.54 -5.93 11.13
N MET A 50 -20.31 -6.64 10.02
CA MET A 50 -19.09 -7.42 9.80
C MET A 50 -17.85 -6.53 9.87
N VAL A 51 -17.82 -5.42 9.13
CA VAL A 51 -16.66 -4.52 9.16
C VAL A 51 -16.50 -3.84 10.52
N GLY A 52 -17.60 -3.39 11.13
CA GLY A 52 -17.58 -2.75 12.44
C GLY A 52 -17.01 -3.66 13.52
N THR A 53 -17.42 -4.93 13.55
CA THR A 53 -16.90 -5.92 14.51
C THR A 53 -15.43 -6.25 14.27
N SER A 54 -14.99 -6.40 13.02
CA SER A 54 -13.57 -6.59 12.69
C SER A 54 -12.72 -5.42 13.16
N MET A 55 -13.15 -4.19 12.90
CA MET A 55 -12.45 -2.99 13.34
C MET A 55 -12.35 -2.91 14.86
N PHE A 56 -13.47 -3.12 15.56
CA PHE A 56 -13.49 -3.14 17.01
C PHE A 56 -12.53 -4.19 17.59
N CYS A 57 -12.51 -5.39 17.01
CA CYS A 57 -11.60 -6.46 17.43
C CYS A 57 -10.13 -6.06 17.28
N VAL A 58 -9.75 -5.46 16.14
CA VAL A 58 -8.38 -4.98 15.89
C VAL A 58 -7.97 -3.92 16.90
N PHE A 59 -8.82 -2.93 17.17
CA PHE A 59 -8.52 -1.90 18.18
C PHE A 59 -8.46 -2.46 19.60
N TYR A 60 -9.36 -3.39 19.95
CA TYR A 60 -9.40 -4.00 21.27
C TYR A 60 -8.18 -4.89 21.53
N LEU A 61 -7.90 -5.84 20.62
CA LEU A 61 -6.73 -6.69 20.71
C LEU A 61 -5.44 -5.87 20.61
N GLY A 62 -5.45 -4.83 19.78
CA GLY A 62 -4.30 -3.96 19.62
C GLY A 62 -3.97 -3.16 20.89
N SER A 63 -4.98 -2.57 21.53
CA SER A 63 -4.81 -1.84 22.80
C SER A 63 -4.42 -2.76 23.96
N ARG A 64 -5.01 -3.96 24.05
CA ARG A 64 -4.60 -5.00 25.01
C ARG A 64 -3.17 -5.44 24.79
N CYS A 65 -2.77 -5.78 23.56
CA CYS A 65 -1.42 -6.20 23.23
C CYS A 65 -0.38 -5.10 23.53
N TYR A 66 -0.69 -3.85 23.17
CA TYR A 66 0.16 -2.70 23.49
C TYR A 66 0.39 -2.55 25.00
N SER A 67 -0.67 -2.71 25.78
CA SER A 67 -0.61 -2.60 27.24
C SER A 67 0.22 -3.73 27.87
N GLU A 68 0.02 -4.97 27.43
CA GLU A 68 0.79 -6.13 27.90
C GLU A 68 2.28 -6.02 27.55
N ILE A 69 2.60 -5.56 26.34
CA ILE A 69 3.99 -5.32 25.93
C ILE A 69 4.64 -4.25 26.81
N PHE A 70 3.92 -3.18 27.15
CA PHE A 70 4.42 -2.12 28.03
C PHE A 70 4.69 -2.62 29.45
N ILE A 71 3.80 -3.46 29.99
CA ILE A 71 3.94 -4.08 31.31
C ILE A 71 5.09 -5.11 31.33
N GLN A 72 5.28 -5.90 30.27
CA GLN A 72 6.41 -6.83 30.18
C GLN A 72 7.75 -6.09 30.09
N LEU A 73 7.79 -4.94 29.39
CA LEU A 73 9.00 -4.12 29.30
C LEU A 73 9.46 -3.57 30.66
N SER A 74 8.52 -3.25 31.55
CA SER A 74 8.83 -2.74 32.90
C SER A 74 9.28 -3.82 33.87
N ARG A 75 9.01 -5.09 33.57
CA ARG A 75 9.33 -6.25 34.43
C ARG A 75 10.50 -7.11 33.95
N CYS A 76 11.00 -6.93 32.72
CA CYS A 76 12.00 -7.84 32.16
C CYS A 76 13.47 -7.50 32.48
N SER A 77 14.21 -8.50 32.97
CA SER A 77 15.69 -8.51 33.07
C SER A 77 16.37 -8.44 31.69
N ALA A 78 17.66 -8.09 31.67
CA ALA A 78 18.44 -7.74 30.46
C ALA A 78 18.28 -8.70 29.25
N GLN A 79 18.05 -9.99 29.49
CA GLN A 79 17.98 -11.05 28.48
C GLN A 79 16.64 -11.11 27.72
N CYS A 80 15.56 -10.56 28.29
CA CYS A 80 14.21 -10.58 27.73
C CYS A 80 13.90 -9.36 26.84
N LYS A 81 14.76 -8.33 26.88
CA LYS A 81 14.59 -7.07 26.14
C LYS A 81 14.56 -7.24 24.61
N LEU A 82 15.31 -8.20 24.07
CA LEU A 82 15.37 -8.44 22.63
C LEU A 82 14.07 -9.04 22.09
N ALA A 83 13.51 -10.06 22.76
CA ALA A 83 12.28 -10.72 22.36
C ALA A 83 11.07 -9.79 22.42
N SER A 84 10.93 -9.02 23.51
CA SER A 84 9.84 -8.04 23.64
C SER A 84 9.97 -6.87 22.65
N ALA A 85 11.19 -6.44 22.31
CA ALA A 85 11.42 -5.43 21.28
C ALA A 85 11.03 -5.92 19.88
N LEU A 86 11.32 -7.18 19.55
CA LEU A 86 10.90 -7.80 18.29
C LEU A 86 9.37 -7.96 18.22
N GLN A 87 8.74 -8.46 19.29
CA GLN A 87 7.28 -8.56 19.37
C GLN A 87 6.60 -7.20 19.19
N LYS A 88 7.13 -6.14 19.82
CA LYS A 88 6.63 -4.77 19.63
C LYS A 88 6.76 -4.27 18.20
N GLN A 89 7.90 -4.54 17.56
CA GLN A 89 8.13 -4.14 16.18
C GLN A 89 7.20 -4.87 15.22
N LEU A 90 7.05 -6.19 15.39
CA LEU A 90 6.17 -7.01 14.56
C LEU A 90 4.70 -6.61 14.74
N PHE A 91 4.27 -6.37 15.97
CA PHE A 91 2.91 -5.92 16.26
C PHE A 91 2.62 -4.54 15.65
N PHE A 92 3.53 -3.57 15.82
CA PHE A 92 3.36 -2.23 15.24
C PHE A 92 3.40 -2.26 13.70
N ALA A 93 4.27 -3.10 13.12
CA ALA A 93 4.28 -3.42 11.70
C ALA A 93 2.91 -3.97 11.25
N LEU A 94 2.35 -4.95 11.96
CA LEU A 94 1.06 -5.55 11.63
C LEU A 94 -0.10 -4.53 11.72
N VAL A 95 -0.10 -3.65 12.73
CA VAL A 95 -1.12 -2.60 12.88
C VAL A 95 -1.03 -1.58 11.76
N VAL A 96 0.17 -1.10 11.43
CA VAL A 96 0.31 -0.12 10.34
C VAL A 96 0.03 -0.76 8.98
N GLN A 97 0.49 -2.00 8.77
CA GLN A 97 0.19 -2.76 7.56
C GLN A 97 -1.30 -3.06 7.45
N THR A 98 -2.07 -3.14 8.52
CA THR A 98 -3.53 -3.32 8.41
C THR A 98 -4.26 -2.01 8.20
N VAL A 99 -3.85 -0.92 8.87
CA VAL A 99 -4.47 0.40 8.74
C VAL A 99 -4.29 1.01 7.35
N ILE A 100 -3.14 0.83 6.71
CA ILE A 100 -2.85 1.43 5.39
C ILE A 100 -3.71 0.88 4.25
N PRO A 101 -3.80 -0.44 4.02
CA PRO A 101 -4.78 -1.06 3.14
C PRO A 101 -6.18 -0.65 3.51
N LEU A 102 -6.49 -0.58 4.80
CA LEU A 102 -7.84 -0.22 5.23
C LEU A 102 -8.16 1.22 4.84
N CYS A 103 -7.27 2.19 5.02
CA CYS A 103 -7.48 3.54 4.53
C CYS A 103 -7.51 3.59 3.00
N LEU A 104 -6.56 2.95 2.32
CA LEU A 104 -6.43 3.00 0.86
C LEU A 104 -7.49 2.21 0.11
N MET A 105 -8.06 1.14 0.67
CA MET A 105 -9.13 0.33 0.06
C MET A 105 -10.52 0.74 0.51
N TYR A 106 -10.69 1.07 1.80
CA TYR A 106 -12.01 1.39 2.34
C TYR A 106 -12.50 2.73 1.81
N ILE A 107 -11.61 3.72 1.59
CA ILE A 107 -12.00 5.00 0.98
C ILE A 107 -12.57 4.80 -0.45
N PRO A 108 -11.87 4.15 -1.40
CA PRO A 108 -12.42 3.86 -2.71
C PRO A 108 -13.72 3.06 -2.68
N VAL A 109 -13.81 2.05 -1.81
CA VAL A 109 -15.01 1.22 -1.67
C VAL A 109 -16.18 2.02 -1.11
N CYS A 110 -15.95 2.87 -0.11
CA CYS A 110 -16.95 3.80 0.40
C CYS A 110 -17.41 4.75 -0.70
N VAL A 111 -16.49 5.39 -1.43
CA VAL A 111 -16.83 6.29 -2.53
C VAL A 111 -17.67 5.58 -3.60
N PHE A 112 -17.31 4.34 -3.93
CA PHE A 112 -18.09 3.51 -4.86
C PHE A 112 -19.47 3.14 -4.35
N PHE A 113 -19.64 2.94 -3.04
CA PHE A 113 -20.94 2.66 -2.43
C PHE A 113 -21.82 3.91 -2.28
N PHE A 114 -21.22 5.05 -1.92
CA PHE A 114 -21.95 6.31 -1.73
C PHE A 114 -22.32 6.99 -3.05
N CYS A 115 -21.53 6.81 -4.10
CA CYS A 115 -21.77 7.37 -5.43
C CYS A 115 -23.16 7.01 -6.03
N PRO A 116 -23.58 5.73 -6.09
CA PRO A 116 -24.91 5.36 -6.54
C PRO A 116 -26.01 5.80 -5.56
N LEU A 117 -25.69 6.00 -4.28
CA LEU A 117 -26.62 6.53 -3.27
C LEU A 117 -26.92 8.03 -3.49
N LEU A 118 -25.96 8.77 -4.03
CA LEU A 118 -26.05 10.20 -4.34
C LEU A 118 -26.50 10.48 -5.79
N GLY A 119 -26.69 9.43 -6.61
CA GLY A 119 -27.09 9.55 -8.01
C GLY A 119 -25.98 10.07 -8.94
N ILE A 120 -24.71 9.90 -8.57
CA ILE A 120 -23.55 10.36 -9.34
C ILE A 120 -23.12 9.28 -10.35
N ASP A 121 -22.71 9.68 -11.56
CA ASP A 121 -22.21 8.77 -12.59
C ASP A 121 -20.91 8.05 -12.17
N ILE A 122 -20.92 6.73 -12.28
CA ILE A 122 -19.89 5.84 -11.70
C ILE A 122 -18.64 5.73 -12.59
N GLY A 123 -18.71 6.19 -13.86
CA GLY A 123 -17.67 5.93 -14.87
C GLY A 123 -16.27 6.44 -14.51
N VAL A 124 -16.15 7.60 -13.88
CA VAL A 124 -14.85 8.15 -13.47
C VAL A 124 -14.35 7.51 -12.16
N ILE A 125 -15.29 7.12 -11.29
CA ILE A 125 -15.02 6.54 -9.97
C ILE A 125 -14.57 5.08 -10.09
N SER A 126 -15.13 4.30 -11.01
CA SER A 126 -14.70 2.93 -11.29
C SER A 126 -13.24 2.89 -11.77
N THR A 127 -12.85 3.84 -12.62
CA THR A 127 -11.46 3.97 -13.09
C THR A 127 -10.51 4.29 -11.93
N PHE A 128 -10.89 5.20 -11.02
CA PHE A 128 -10.09 5.53 -9.84
C PHE A 128 -9.96 4.36 -8.85
N LEU A 129 -11.04 3.59 -8.68
CA LEU A 129 -11.06 2.34 -7.94
C LEU A 129 -10.05 1.33 -8.48
N THR A 130 -10.07 1.07 -9.79
CA THR A 130 -9.17 0.11 -10.43
C THR A 130 -7.71 0.47 -10.19
N HIS A 131 -7.33 1.74 -10.38
CA HIS A 131 -5.95 2.19 -10.11
C HIS A 131 -5.54 1.97 -8.65
N THR A 132 -6.42 2.29 -7.70
CA THR A 132 -6.14 2.13 -6.27
C THR A 132 -6.00 0.65 -5.90
N VAL A 133 -6.82 -0.22 -6.47
CA VAL A 133 -6.76 -1.67 -6.29
C VAL A 133 -5.48 -2.26 -6.89
N THR A 134 -5.02 -1.77 -8.04
CA THR A 134 -3.77 -2.21 -8.66
C THR A 134 -2.53 -1.69 -7.93
N LEU A 135 -2.59 -0.51 -7.29
CA LEU A 135 -1.47 0.03 -6.51
C LEU A 135 -1.30 -0.64 -5.14
N TYR A 136 -2.39 -1.15 -4.57
CA TYR A 136 -2.40 -1.73 -3.22
C TYR A 136 -1.29 -2.76 -2.96
N PRO A 137 -1.01 -3.75 -3.84
CA PRO A 137 0.08 -4.71 -3.65
C PRO A 137 1.48 -4.07 -3.59
N ALA A 138 1.70 -2.96 -4.29
CA ALA A 138 2.96 -2.23 -4.27
C ALA A 138 3.11 -1.35 -3.01
N LEU A 139 1.98 -0.85 -2.48
CA LEU A 139 1.95 -0.02 -1.28
C LEU A 139 1.95 -0.82 0.02
N ASP A 140 1.47 -2.07 0.03
CA ASP A 140 1.44 -2.95 1.20
C ASP A 140 2.84 -3.21 1.86
N PRO A 141 3.93 -3.47 1.11
CA PRO A 141 5.25 -3.73 1.70
C PRO A 141 6.02 -2.47 2.13
N LEU A 142 5.71 -1.30 1.55
CA LEU A 142 6.49 -0.07 1.74
C LEU A 142 6.50 0.42 3.21
N PRO A 143 5.36 0.54 3.90
CA PRO A 143 5.31 0.98 5.29
C PRO A 143 6.03 0.03 6.25
N ASN A 144 5.91 -1.27 6.03
CA ASN A 144 6.62 -2.30 6.78
C ASN A 144 8.14 -2.11 6.67
N MET A 145 8.63 -1.78 5.48
CA MET A 145 10.05 -1.52 5.21
C MET A 145 10.58 -0.26 5.94
N PHE A 146 9.75 0.78 6.10
CA PHE A 146 10.14 2.01 6.82
C PHE A 146 9.99 1.94 8.34
N ILE A 147 9.11 1.08 8.84
CA ILE A 147 8.79 0.97 10.28
C ILE A 147 9.76 0.06 11.03
N ILE A 148 10.15 -1.06 10.43
CA ILE A 148 11.04 -2.01 11.09
C ILE A 148 12.44 -1.40 11.15
N LYS A 149 12.87 -1.00 12.36
CA LYS A 149 14.19 -0.37 12.59
C LYS A 149 15.34 -1.19 12.03
N SER A 150 15.25 -2.52 12.09
CA SER A 150 16.24 -3.44 11.51
C SER A 150 16.34 -3.33 9.99
N TYR A 151 15.21 -3.14 9.29
CA TYR A 151 15.21 -2.92 7.84
C TYR A 151 15.84 -1.57 7.47
N ARG A 152 15.50 -0.49 8.19
CA ARG A 152 16.14 0.81 7.95
C ARG A 152 17.64 0.80 8.21
N MET A 153 18.10 0.07 9.24
CA MET A 153 19.54 -0.09 9.50
C MET A 153 20.20 -0.89 8.38
N ALA A 154 19.60 -2.01 7.96
CA ALA A 154 20.10 -2.79 6.84
C ALA A 154 20.15 -1.98 5.53
N ILE A 155 19.10 -1.21 5.22
CA ILE A 155 19.05 -0.33 4.04
C ILE A 155 20.13 0.75 4.11
N ARG A 156 20.35 1.36 5.28
CA ARG A 156 21.45 2.33 5.48
C ARG A 156 22.83 1.69 5.32
N GLU A 157 23.02 0.47 5.81
CA GLU A 157 24.26 -0.30 5.60
C GLU A 157 24.48 -0.64 4.13
N ILE A 158 23.44 -1.09 3.43
CA ILE A 158 23.51 -1.37 1.99
C ILE A 158 23.84 -0.09 1.23
N TRP A 159 23.17 1.03 1.54
CA TRP A 159 23.41 2.31 0.87
C TRP A 159 24.82 2.84 1.11
N THR A 160 25.34 2.72 2.34
CA THR A 160 26.72 3.12 2.67
C THR A 160 27.75 2.21 2.01
N LYS A 161 27.50 0.90 1.91
CA LYS A 161 28.34 -0.02 1.12
C LYS A 161 28.34 0.33 -0.36
N ILE A 162 27.18 0.61 -0.96
CA ILE A 162 27.06 1.01 -2.36
C ILE A 162 27.81 2.33 -2.61
N LYS A 163 27.61 3.35 -1.76
CA LYS A 163 28.38 4.61 -1.85
C LYS A 163 29.89 4.37 -1.78
N LYS A 164 30.35 3.52 -0.86
CA LYS A 164 31.77 3.17 -0.76
C LYS A 164 32.28 2.47 -2.01
N MET A 165 31.56 1.49 -2.54
CA MET A 165 31.96 0.80 -3.79
C MET A 165 32.03 1.75 -4.98
N VAL A 166 31.04 2.63 -5.14
CA VAL A 166 31.02 3.65 -6.21
C VAL A 166 32.20 4.62 -6.06
N HIS A 167 32.50 5.05 -4.83
CA HIS A 167 33.63 5.95 -4.57
C HIS A 167 34.99 5.27 -4.82
N LEU A 168 35.15 4.01 -4.40
CA LEU A 168 36.37 3.23 -4.65
C LEU A 168 36.57 2.95 -6.15
N ALA A 169 35.50 2.68 -6.90
CA ALA A 169 35.57 2.51 -8.36
C ALA A 169 36.00 3.82 -9.08
N SER A 170 35.53 4.97 -8.59
CA SER A 170 35.93 6.30 -9.09
C SER A 170 37.41 6.61 -8.79
N ILE A 171 37.88 6.30 -7.58
CA ILE A 171 39.30 6.45 -7.21
C ILE A 171 40.20 5.53 -8.04
N GLY A 172 39.80 4.26 -8.23
CA GLY A 172 40.55 3.31 -9.06
C GLY A 172 40.76 3.82 -10.49
N SER A 173 39.68 4.33 -11.11
CA SER A 173 39.75 4.93 -12.45
C SER A 173 40.69 6.15 -12.52
N THR A 174 40.77 6.94 -11.44
CA THR A 174 41.67 8.09 -11.35
C THR A 174 43.12 7.67 -11.22
N ILE A 175 43.41 6.64 -10.41
CA ILE A 175 44.75 6.09 -10.23
C ILE A 175 45.28 5.49 -11.54
N ASP A 176 44.44 4.76 -12.28
CA ASP A 176 44.81 4.17 -13.57
C ASP A 176 45.15 5.24 -14.62
N THR A 177 44.44 6.37 -14.58
CA THR A 177 44.70 7.53 -15.44
C THR A 177 46.04 8.18 -15.09
N VAL A 178 46.32 8.41 -13.81
CA VAL A 178 47.58 9.01 -13.34
C VAL A 178 48.78 8.11 -13.69
N ASN A 179 48.64 6.80 -13.50
CA ASN A 179 49.70 5.84 -13.84
C ASN A 179 49.97 5.81 -15.35
N SER A 180 48.94 5.92 -16.19
CA SER A 180 49.11 6.04 -17.65
C SER A 180 49.79 7.36 -18.06
N VAL A 181 49.44 8.49 -17.43
CA VAL A 181 50.11 9.78 -17.73
C VAL A 181 51.57 9.74 -17.29
N HIS A 182 51.86 9.15 -16.14
CA HIS A 182 53.22 9.01 -15.64
C HIS A 182 54.10 8.12 -16.56
N SER A 183 53.55 7.02 -17.09
CA SER A 183 54.29 6.18 -18.03
C SER A 183 54.56 6.90 -19.36
N ILE A 184 53.60 7.70 -19.85
CA ILE A 184 53.77 8.52 -21.06
C ILE A 184 54.87 9.59 -20.85
N LEU A 185 54.85 10.30 -19.72
CA LEU A 185 55.87 11.32 -19.41
C LEU A 185 57.27 10.72 -19.31
N ARG A 186 57.39 9.51 -18.74
CA ARG A 186 58.67 8.80 -18.67
C ARG A 186 59.21 8.44 -20.06
N GLN A 187 58.36 7.93 -20.94
CA GLN A 187 58.75 7.62 -22.33
C GLN A 187 59.16 8.88 -23.11
N HIS A 188 58.45 9.99 -22.92
CA HIS A 188 58.82 11.25 -23.54
C HIS A 188 60.18 11.73 -23.06
N ASN A 189 60.43 11.71 -21.74
CA ASN A 189 61.71 12.16 -21.17
C ASN A 189 62.90 11.30 -21.63
N GLU A 190 62.72 9.99 -21.76
CA GLU A 190 63.75 9.08 -22.30
C GLU A 190 64.01 9.32 -23.80
N SER A 191 63.02 9.80 -24.56
CA SER A 191 63.15 10.08 -26.00
C SER A 191 63.82 11.42 -26.32
N SER A 192 63.80 12.38 -25.39
CA SER A 192 64.39 13.73 -25.55
C SER A 192 65.86 13.83 -25.09
N VAL A 193 66.45 12.75 -24.58
CA VAL A 193 67.86 12.68 -24.13
C VAL A 193 68.77 12.02 -25.19
N ILE A 194 68.21 11.58 -26.30
CA ILE A 194 68.90 11.02 -27.48
C ILE A 194 68.94 12.08 -28.58
#